data_AF-A0A919MIR6-F1
#
_entry.id   AF-A0A919MIR6-F1
#
_cell.length_a   1.000
_cell.length_b   1.000
_cell.length_c   1.000
_cell.angle_alpha   90.00
_cell.angle_beta   90.00
_cell.angle_gamma   90.00
#
_symmetry.space_group_name_H-M   'P 1'
#
loop_
_entity.id
_entity.type
_entity.pdbx_description
1 polymer ?
#
loop_
_entity_poly.entity_id
_entity_poly.type
_entity_poly.pdbx_seq_one_letter_code
_entity_poly.pdbx_strand_id
1 'polypeptide(L)'
;MTPTVIHQPRVAWDAARAFVRMAGGPGFDAYAGRVLARLGPEMYGELAGTRRRLLAASVESGDRFAADVEAGRWRVRLEDLLRSDPSLIAPVRELTEAAAR
;
A
#
# COMPACT_ATOMS: atom_id res chain seq x y z
N MET A 1 -21.11 -1.62 25.19
CA MET A 1 -19.96 -1.57 24.26
C MET A 1 -20.49 -1.10 22.92
N THR A 2 -20.13 0.10 22.49
CA THR A 2 -20.47 0.61 21.15
C THR A 2 -19.59 -0.12 20.13
N PRO A 3 -20.17 -0.72 19.07
CA PRO A 3 -19.36 -1.34 18.03
C PRO A 3 -18.49 -0.28 17.34
N THR A 4 -17.18 -0.52 17.27
CA THR A 4 -16.26 0.34 16.51
C THR A 4 -16.56 0.18 15.02
N VAL A 5 -17.13 1.22 14.41
CA VAL A 5 -17.38 1.24 12.97
C VAL A 5 -16.06 1.47 12.22
N ILE A 6 -15.68 0.53 11.36
CA ILE A 6 -14.51 0.66 10.49
C ILE A 6 -14.94 1.23 9.14
N HIS A 7 -14.50 2.43 8.81
CA HIS A 7 -14.73 3.03 7.49
C HIS A 7 -13.73 2.48 6.47
N GLN A 8 -14.04 1.33 5.87
CA GLN A 8 -13.15 0.60 4.96
C GLN A 8 -12.55 1.45 3.82
N PRO A 9 -13.29 2.35 3.12
CA PRO A 9 -12.69 3.22 2.10
C PRO A 9 -11.58 4.12 2.65
N ARG A 10 -11.65 4.48 3.95
CA ARG A 10 -10.62 5.29 4.59
C ARG A 10 -9.38 4.46 4.89
N VAL A 11 -9.57 3.22 5.33
CA VAL A 11 -8.46 2.27 5.53
C VAL A 11 -7.69 2.07 4.24
N ALA A 12 -8.39 1.80 3.12
CA ALA A 12 -7.74 1.63 1.83
C ALA A 12 -7.01 2.90 1.36
N TRP A 13 -7.59 4.09 1.58
CA TRP A 13 -6.96 5.36 1.25
C TRP A 13 -5.65 5.59 2.01
N ASP A 14 -5.66 5.43 3.34
CA ASP A 14 -4.48 5.65 4.18
C ASP A 14 -3.38 4.62 3.88
N ALA A 15 -3.79 3.36 3.69
CA ALA A 15 -2.89 2.27 3.30
C ALA A 15 -2.26 2.51 1.93
N ALA A 16 -3.01 2.96 0.92
CA ALA A 16 -2.47 3.19 -0.41
C ALA A 16 -1.29 4.17 -0.41
N ARG A 17 -1.41 5.29 0.31
CA ARG A 17 -0.34 6.29 0.43
C ARG A 17 0.85 5.74 1.21
N ALA A 18 0.62 4.90 2.23
CA ALA A 18 1.67 4.23 2.97
C ALA A 18 2.46 3.25 2.09
N PHE A 19 1.78 2.39 1.33
CA PHE A 19 2.41 1.39 0.48
C PHE A 19 3.28 2.05 -0.60
N VAL A 20 2.77 3.08 -1.27
CA VAL A 20 3.54 3.82 -2.29
C VAL A 20 4.75 4.55 -1.70
N ARG A 21 4.59 5.18 -0.53
CA ARG A 21 5.70 5.82 0.18
C ARG A 21 6.80 4.82 0.50
N MET A 22 6.44 3.63 1.01
CA MET A 22 7.41 2.58 1.31
C MET A 22 8.04 1.98 0.05
N ALA A 23 7.28 1.86 -1.04
CA ALA A 23 7.78 1.39 -2.33
C ALA A 23 8.90 2.27 -2.89
N GLY A 24 8.71 3.60 -2.81
CA GLY A 24 9.71 4.58 -3.25
C GLY A 24 10.82 4.86 -2.23
N GLY A 25 10.68 4.38 -1.00
CA GLY A 25 11.57 4.71 0.12
C GLY A 25 12.73 3.74 0.32
N PRO A 26 13.67 4.09 1.23
CA PRO A 26 14.77 3.21 1.64
C PRO A 26 14.31 2.01 2.48
N GLY A 27 13.12 2.09 3.10
CA GLY A 27 12.56 1.00 3.93
C GLY A 27 11.83 -0.09 3.14
N PHE A 28 11.98 -0.14 1.81
CA PHE A 28 11.21 -1.04 0.94
C PHE A 28 11.39 -2.51 1.31
N ASP A 29 12.62 -3.02 1.43
CA ASP A 29 12.84 -4.47 1.57
C ASP A 29 12.21 -5.03 2.85
N ALA A 30 12.41 -4.33 3.97
CA ALA A 30 11.81 -4.67 5.25
C ALA A 30 10.27 -4.61 5.21
N TYR A 31 9.72 -3.61 4.51
CA TYR A 31 8.28 -3.46 4.35
C TYR A 31 7.67 -4.52 3.43
N ALA A 32 8.32 -4.80 2.31
CA ALA A 32 7.90 -5.80 1.33
C ALA A 32 7.85 -7.20 1.95
N GLY A 33 8.80 -7.55 2.82
CA GLY A 33 8.74 -8.78 3.60
C GLY A 33 7.51 -8.88 4.51
N ARG A 34 7.07 -7.77 5.12
CA ARG A 34 5.84 -7.72 5.93
C ARG A 34 4.59 -7.86 5.05
N VAL A 35 4.58 -7.25 3.87
CA VAL A 35 3.49 -7.37 2.90
C VAL A 35 3.37 -8.81 2.42
N LEU A 36 4.48 -9.46 2.06
CA LEU A 36 4.50 -10.88 1.67
C LEU A 36 3.92 -11.76 2.77
N ALA A 37 4.34 -11.56 4.02
CA ALA A 37 3.91 -12.36 5.15
C ALA A 37 2.42 -12.18 5.52
N ARG A 38 1.85 -10.98 5.30
CA ARG A 38 0.47 -10.65 5.71
C ARG A 38 -0.56 -10.72 4.60
N LEU A 39 -0.18 -10.33 3.38
CA LEU A 39 -1.08 -10.17 2.24
C LEU A 39 -0.72 -11.09 1.06
N GLY A 40 0.38 -11.84 1.18
CA GLY A 40 0.77 -12.84 0.21
C GLY A 40 1.58 -12.33 -0.99
N PRO A 41 1.98 -13.26 -1.87
CA PRO A 41 2.93 -13.01 -2.95
C PRO A 41 2.39 -12.10 -4.04
N GLU A 42 1.08 -12.10 -4.30
CA GLU A 42 0.46 -11.23 -5.29
C GLU A 42 0.62 -9.75 -4.90
N MET A 43 0.25 -9.40 -3.67
CA MET A 43 0.38 -8.04 -3.15
C MET A 43 1.84 -7.61 -3.03
N TYR A 44 2.74 -8.54 -2.72
CA TYR A 44 4.19 -8.30 -2.80
C TYR A 44 4.65 -7.96 -4.22
N GLY A 45 4.20 -8.72 -5.22
CA GLY A 45 4.53 -8.49 -6.63
C GLY A 45 4.07 -7.11 -7.12
N GLU A 46 2.87 -6.70 -6.73
CA GLU A 46 2.36 -5.35 -7.02
C GLU A 46 3.18 -4.25 -6.38
N LEU A 47 3.65 -4.45 -5.15
CA LEU A 47 4.51 -3.49 -4.45
C LEU A 47 5.89 -3.39 -5.11
N ALA A 48 6.49 -4.51 -5.47
CA ALA A 48 7.76 -4.53 -6.22
C ALA A 48 7.62 -3.86 -7.60
N GLY A 49 6.50 -4.11 -8.30
CA GLY A 49 6.16 -3.43 -9.54
C GLY A 49 6.04 -1.91 -9.38
N THR A 50 5.40 -1.47 -8.30
CA THR A 50 5.27 -0.06 -7.93
C THR A 50 6.64 0.58 -7.73
N ARG A 51 7.54 -0.05 -6.97
CA ARG A 51 8.91 0.44 -6.76
C ARG A 51 9.64 0.64 -8.09
N ARG A 52 9.59 -0.34 -9.00
CA ARG A 52 10.24 -0.21 -10.32
C ARG A 52 9.70 1.00 -11.10
N ARG A 53 8.39 1.20 -11.12
CA ARG A 53 7.78 2.35 -11.81
C ARG A 53 8.16 3.69 -11.19
N LEU A 54 8.20 3.79 -9.86
CA LEU A 54 8.63 5.00 -9.15
C LEU A 54 10.10 5.33 -9.40
N LEU A 55 10.98 4.32 -9.38
CA LEU A 55 12.40 4.50 -9.67
C LEU A 55 12.62 4.94 -11.12
N ALA A 56 11.92 4.33 -12.09
CA ALA A 56 11.98 4.73 -13.49
C ALA A 56 11.54 6.20 -13.67
N ALA A 57 10.38 6.57 -13.10
CA ALA A 57 9.87 7.94 -13.19
C ALA A 57 10.79 8.99 -12.54
N SER A 58 11.46 8.63 -11.44
CA SER A 58 12.44 9.50 -10.79
C SER A 58 13.66 9.76 -11.69
N VAL A 59 14.15 8.74 -12.38
CA VAL A 59 15.35 8.82 -13.24
C VAL A 59 15.05 9.47 -14.59
N GLU A 60 13.91 9.17 -15.20
CA GLU A 60 13.61 9.56 -16.59
C GLU A 60 13.05 10.98 -16.73
N SER A 61 12.23 11.42 -15.76
CA SER A 61 11.41 12.62 -15.95
C SER A 61 11.34 13.54 -14.73
N GLY A 62 11.77 13.08 -13.56
CA GLY A 62 11.50 13.79 -12.30
C GLY A 62 10.00 13.96 -12.04
N ASP A 63 9.16 13.05 -12.57
CA ASP A 63 7.71 13.16 -12.49
C ASP A 63 7.23 13.04 -11.03
N ARG A 64 6.94 14.20 -10.45
CA ARG A 64 6.42 14.34 -9.09
C ARG A 64 5.04 13.70 -8.90
N PHE A 65 4.30 13.42 -9.98
CA PHE A 65 2.95 12.86 -9.92
C PHE A 65 2.93 11.33 -9.99
N ALA A 66 4.06 10.68 -10.30
CA ALA A 66 4.14 9.22 -10.36
C ALA A 66 3.68 8.56 -9.04
N ALA A 67 4.02 9.17 -7.89
CA ALA A 67 3.55 8.71 -6.58
C ALA A 67 2.03 8.84 -6.41
N ASP A 68 1.43 9.94 -6.87
CA ASP A 68 -0.03 10.14 -6.76
C ASP A 68 -0.81 9.17 -7.66
N VAL A 69 -0.30 8.91 -8.87
CA VAL A 69 -0.88 7.92 -9.79
C VAL A 69 -0.84 6.53 -9.19
N GLU A 70 0.31 6.12 -8.64
CA GLU A 70 0.42 4.83 -7.98
C GLU A 70 -0.47 4.77 -6.72
N ALA A 71 -0.61 5.85 -5.96
CA ALA A 71 -1.50 5.89 -4.80
C ALA A 71 -2.96 5.70 -5.19
N GLY A 72 -3.39 6.28 -6.32
CA GLY A 72 -4.72 6.04 -6.89
C GLY A 72 -4.95 4.56 -7.24
N ARG A 73 -3.98 3.92 -7.91
CA ARG A 73 -4.05 2.49 -8.25
C ARG A 73 -4.13 1.60 -7.00
N TRP A 74 -3.30 1.91 -6.00
CA TRP A 74 -3.28 1.20 -4.73
C TRP A 74 -4.58 1.35 -3.94
N ARG A 75 -5.22 2.53 -3.97
CA ARG A 75 -6.50 2.73 -3.32
C ARG A 75 -7.55 1.77 -3.89
N VAL A 76 -7.72 1.74 -5.21
CA VAL A 76 -8.70 0.84 -5.86
C VAL A 76 -8.39 -0.61 -5.53
N ARG A 77 -7.12 -1.02 -5.65
CA ARG A 77 -6.70 -2.38 -5.34
C ARG A 77 -7.01 -2.79 -3.90
N LEU A 78 -6.72 -1.91 -2.94
CA LEU A 78 -6.98 -2.20 -1.52
C LEU A 78 -8.47 -2.12 -1.19
N GLU A 79 -9.25 -1.24 -1.84
CA GLU A 79 -10.70 -1.22 -1.71
C GLU A 79 -11.31 -2.55 -2.17
N ASP A 80 -10.90 -3.04 -3.34
CA ASP A 80 -11.37 -4.31 -3.89
C ASP A 80 -10.91 -5.52 -3.06
N LEU A 81 -9.65 -5.52 -2.60
CA LEU A 81 -9.13 -6.54 -1.68
C LEU A 81 -9.96 -6.62 -0.41
N LEU A 82 -10.17 -5.48 0.26
CA LEU A 82 -10.91 -5.42 1.52
C LEU A 82 -12.41 -5.69 1.33
N ARG A 83 -12.96 -5.43 0.14
CA ARG A 83 -14.36 -5.75 -0.18
C ARG A 83 -14.53 -7.24 -0.39
N SER A 84 -13.55 -7.88 -1.01
CA SER A 84 -13.54 -9.32 -1.27
C SER A 84 -13.23 -10.12 -0.01
N ASP A 85 -12.34 -9.61 0.85
CA ASP A 85 -11.97 -10.21 2.13
C ASP A 85 -11.83 -9.15 3.23
N PRO A 86 -12.91 -8.90 4.00
CA PRO A 86 -12.89 -7.96 5.13
C PRO A 86 -11.97 -8.39 6.28
N SER A 87 -11.53 -9.65 6.36
CA SER A 87 -10.62 -10.10 7.41
C SER A 87 -9.24 -9.45 7.31
N LEU A 88 -8.87 -8.98 6.10
CA LEU A 88 -7.60 -8.31 5.82
C LEU A 88 -7.55 -6.85 6.29
N ILE A 89 -8.66 -6.29 6.79
CA ILE A 89 -8.70 -4.91 7.32
C ILE A 89 -7.65 -4.71 8.41
N ALA A 90 -7.56 -5.63 9.38
CA ALA A 90 -6.58 -5.52 10.46
C ALA A 90 -5.13 -5.64 9.95
N PRO A 91 -4.75 -6.66 9.16
CA PRO A 91 -3.44 -6.73 8.52
C PRO A 91 -3.05 -5.47 7.72
N VAL A 92 -3.98 -4.90 6.94
CA VAL A 92 -3.73 -3.68 6.16
C VAL A 92 -3.51 -2.47 7.06
N ARG A 93 -4.26 -2.34 8.16
CA ARG A 93 -4.03 -1.27 9.16
C ARG A 93 -2.68 -1.39 9.83
N GLU A 94 -2.29 -2.59 10.25
CA GLU A 94 -0.96 -2.84 10.85
C GLU A 94 0.17 -2.44 9.88
N LEU A 95 0.04 -2.79 8.61
CA LEU A 95 0.99 -2.41 7.56
C LEU A 95 1.00 -0.89 7.32
N THR A 96 -0.13 -0.23 7.48
CA THR A 96 -0.22 1.23 7.35
C THR A 96 0.51 1.93 8.51
N GLU A 97 0.28 1.46 9.73
CA GLU A 97 0.93 1.96 10.95
C GLU A 97 2.44 1.67 10.95
N ALA A 98 2.84 0.52 10.43
CA ALA A 98 4.24 0.14 10.24
C ALA A 98 5.01 1.04 9.27
N ALA A 99 4.32 1.69 8.32
CA ALA A 99 4.92 2.61 7.36
C ALA A 99 5.00 4.06 7.87
N ALA A 100 4.37 4.37 9.01
CA ALA A 100 4.41 5.69 9.65
C ALA A 100 5.56 5.84 10.64
N ARG A 101 6.23 4.74 10.99
CA ARG A 101 7.44 4.67 11.81
C ARG A 101 8.68 4.61 10.94
#